data_AF-A0A938TXK7-F1
#
_entry.id   AF-A0A938TXK7-F1
#
_cell.length_a   1.000
_cell.length_b   1.000
_cell.length_c   1.000
_cell.angle_alpha   90.00
_cell.angle_beta   90.00
_cell.angle_gamma   90.00
#
_symmetry.space_group_name_H-M   'P 1'
#
loop_
_entity.id
_entity.type
_entity.pdbx_description
1 polymer ?
#
loop_
_entity_poly.entity_id
_entity_poly.type
_entity_poly.pdbx_seq_one_letter_code
_entity_poly.pdbx_strand_id
1 'polypeptide(L)'
;MAFDEIADDVLRRILQILESANIPYMLTGSFASSIHGSPRATQDIDLVIAPNPISLDDLLKHFPEDKYYVRRTQGAGLDTACVDRWVADLGLQLDWSRAQMKERQP
;
A
#
# COMPACT_ATOMS: atom_id res chain seq x y z
N MET A 1 -15.29 9.13 15.31
CA MET A 1 -15.24 10.59 15.02
C MET A 1 -13.80 11.10 15.02
N ALA A 2 -13.11 11.32 16.15
CA ALA A 2 -11.73 11.84 16.12
C ALA A 2 -10.69 10.90 15.45
N PHE A 3 -10.92 9.59 15.48
CA PHE A 3 -10.00 8.61 14.87
C PHE A 3 -10.16 8.54 13.35
N ASP A 4 -11.40 8.66 12.85
CA ASP A 4 -11.70 8.68 11.43
C ASP A 4 -11.06 9.90 10.77
N GLU A 5 -11.06 11.04 11.48
CA GLU A 5 -10.41 12.29 11.05
C GLU A 5 -8.88 12.13 10.94
N ILE A 6 -8.24 11.49 11.93
CA ILE A 6 -6.79 11.20 11.90
C ILE A 6 -6.44 10.22 10.76
N ALA A 7 -7.23 9.17 10.58
CA ALA A 7 -7.00 8.19 9.52
C ALA A 7 -7.14 8.80 8.12
N ASP A 8 -8.17 9.63 7.91
CA ASP A 8 -8.39 10.37 6.67
C ASP A 8 -7.24 11.34 6.38
N ASP A 9 -6.75 12.06 7.40
CA ASP A 9 -5.62 12.99 7.25
C ASP A 9 -4.32 12.26 6.88
N VAL A 10 -4.04 11.13 7.52
CA VAL A 10 -2.88 10.29 7.20
C VAL A 10 -3.00 9.74 5.80
N LEU A 11 -4.16 9.20 5.41
CA LEU A 11 -4.40 8.69 4.07
C LEU A 11 -4.16 9.77 3.02
N ARG A 12 -4.80 10.94 3.17
CA ARG A 12 -4.65 12.08 2.24
C ARG A 12 -3.19 12.48 2.06
N ARG A 13 -2.44 12.54 3.16
CA ARG A 13 -1.01 12.85 3.12
C ARG A 13 -0.21 11.81 2.34
N ILE A 14 -0.47 10.52 2.58
CA ILE A 14 0.21 9.43 1.87
C ILE A 14 -0.11 9.50 0.36
N LEU A 15 -1.38 9.66 -0.01
CA LEU A 15 -1.79 9.73 -1.42
C LEU A 15 -1.14 10.92 -2.13
N GLN A 16 -1.07 12.10 -1.50
CA GLN A 16 -0.39 13.26 -2.07
C GLN A 16 1.10 13.01 -2.34
N ILE A 17 1.79 12.30 -1.44
CA ILE A 17 3.20 11.95 -1.66
C ILE A 17 3.33 11.00 -2.85
N LEU A 18 2.50 9.95 -2.91
CA LEU A 18 2.50 8.97 -4.00
C LEU A 18 2.20 9.63 -5.36
N GLU A 19 1.22 10.53 -5.40
CA GLU A 19 0.87 11.32 -6.60
C GLU A 19 2.01 12.23 -7.03
N SER A 20 2.63 12.97 -6.09
CA SER A 20 3.75 13.86 -6.39
C SER A 20 4.99 13.11 -6.90
N ALA A 21 5.18 11.88 -6.44
CA ALA A 21 6.27 11.00 -6.85
C ALA A 21 5.91 10.16 -8.10
N ASN A 22 4.70 10.33 -8.65
CA ASN A 22 4.17 9.55 -9.76
C ASN A 22 4.28 8.02 -9.54
N ILE A 23 4.07 7.60 -8.29
CA ILE A 23 4.06 6.19 -7.87
C ILE A 23 2.64 5.66 -8.04
N PRO A 24 2.42 4.67 -8.93
CA PRO A 24 1.12 4.02 -9.05
C PRO A 24 0.74 3.36 -7.72
N TYR A 25 -0.50 3.54 -7.30
CA TYR A 25 -1.00 2.98 -6.05
C TYR A 25 -2.43 2.49 -6.18
N MET A 26 -2.81 1.62 -5.26
CA MET A 26 -4.16 1.07 -5.14
C MET A 26 -4.50 0.90 -3.66
N LEU A 27 -5.62 1.50 -3.23
CA LEU A 27 -6.19 1.30 -1.90
C LEU A 27 -6.84 -0.09 -1.83
N THR A 28 -6.49 -0.85 -0.79
CA THR A 28 -6.96 -2.23 -0.62
C THR A 28 -7.41 -2.50 0.82
N GLY A 29 -7.58 -3.77 1.15
CA GLY A 29 -7.91 -4.22 2.49
C GLY A 29 -9.35 -3.95 2.91
N SER A 30 -9.57 -4.08 4.22
CA SER A 30 -10.90 -3.92 4.83
C SER A 30 -11.40 -2.47 4.72
N PHE A 31 -10.51 -1.48 4.72
CA PHE A 31 -10.86 -0.06 4.56
C PHE A 31 -11.50 0.21 3.20
N ALA A 32 -10.93 -0.31 2.10
CA ALA A 32 -11.54 -0.20 0.77
C ALA A 32 -12.94 -0.85 0.69
N SER A 33 -13.15 -1.97 1.38
CA SER A 33 -14.44 -2.68 1.43
C SER A 33 -15.45 -2.02 2.38
N SER A 34 -15.01 -1.24 3.37
CA SER A 34 -15.87 -0.66 4.41
C SER A 34 -16.64 0.58 3.94
N ILE A 35 -16.35 1.08 2.73
CA ILE A 35 -17.06 2.20 2.09
C ILE A 35 -18.58 1.91 1.92
N HIS A 36 -19.04 0.67 2.17
CA HIS A 36 -20.45 0.27 2.06
C HIS A 36 -21.10 -0.43 3.27
N GLY A 37 -20.51 -0.48 4.47
CA GLY A 37 -21.32 -0.90 5.64
C GLY A 37 -20.61 -1.40 6.90
N SER A 38 -21.02 -0.78 8.00
CA SER A 38 -20.77 -1.08 9.43
C SER A 38 -19.35 -0.82 9.96
N PRO A 39 -19.19 -0.07 11.08
CA PRO A 39 -17.89 0.23 11.65
C PRO A 39 -17.24 -1.06 12.15
N ARG A 40 -16.09 -1.45 11.57
CA ARG A 40 -15.27 -2.53 12.11
C ARG A 40 -13.94 -1.98 12.61
N ALA A 41 -13.57 -2.43 13.80
CA ALA A 41 -12.31 -2.15 14.45
C ALA A 41 -11.20 -3.05 13.87
N THR A 42 -10.70 -2.73 12.69
CA THR A 42 -9.27 -2.83 12.41
C THR A 42 -8.87 -1.47 11.84
N GLN A 43 -7.94 -0.79 12.52
CA GLN A 43 -7.57 0.60 12.25
C GLN A 43 -6.32 0.66 11.37
N ASP A 44 -6.36 -0.06 10.26
CA ASP A 44 -5.30 -0.18 9.29
C ASP A 44 -5.75 0.27 7.90
N ILE A 45 -4.79 0.80 7.13
CA ILE A 45 -4.97 1.22 5.74
C ILE A 45 -3.95 0.41 4.93
N ASP A 46 -4.45 -0.39 4.01
CA ASP A 46 -3.62 -1.19 3.14
C ASP A 46 -3.47 -0.49 1.77
N LEU A 47 -2.23 -0.30 1.33
CA LEU A 47 -1.89 0.28 0.04
C LEU A 47 -0.93 -0.65 -0.71
N VAL A 48 -1.26 -0.98 -1.95
CA VAL A 48 -0.31 -1.57 -2.91
C VAL A 48 0.30 -0.42 -3.70
N ILE A 49 1.63 -0.35 -3.77
CA ILE A 49 2.36 0.68 -4.50
C ILE A 49 3.37 0.04 -5.47
N ALA A 50 3.67 0.72 -6.58
CA ALA A 50 4.66 0.28 -7.57
C ALA A 50 5.82 1.28 -7.72
N PRO A 51 6.65 1.49 -6.67
CA PRO A 51 7.76 2.43 -6.73
C PRO A 51 8.95 1.85 -7.49
N ASN A 52 9.80 2.72 -8.01
CA ASN A 52 11.20 2.37 -8.29
C ASN A 52 12.05 2.56 -7.00
N PRO A 53 13.28 2.01 -6.93
CA PRO A 53 14.10 2.08 -5.71
C PRO A 53 14.32 3.51 -5.19
N ILE A 54 14.57 4.47 -6.07
CA ILE A 54 14.80 5.88 -5.71
C ILE A 54 13.52 6.47 -5.10
N SER A 55 12.38 6.27 -5.77
CA SER A 55 11.09 6.79 -5.31
C SER A 55 10.61 6.13 -4.01
N LEU A 56 10.98 4.87 -3.75
CA LEU A 56 10.69 4.21 -2.49
C LEU A 56 11.50 4.82 -1.34
N ASP A 57 12.79 5.06 -1.55
CA ASP A 57 13.63 5.71 -0.55
C ASP A 57 13.18 7.16 -0.30
N ASP A 58 12.75 7.88 -1.34
CA ASP A 58 12.18 9.22 -1.20
C ASP A 58 10.85 9.20 -0.43
N LEU A 59 9.95 8.27 -0.74
CA LEU A 59 8.70 8.06 -0.01
C LEU A 59 8.98 7.87 1.50
N LEU A 60 9.97 7.05 1.86
CA LEU A 60 10.30 6.76 3.25
C LEU A 60 10.82 7.98 4.03
N LYS A 61 11.42 8.98 3.36
CA LYS A 61 11.84 10.24 4.01
C LYS A 61 10.67 11.06 4.54
N HIS A 62 9.45 10.84 4.03
CA HIS A 62 8.26 11.55 4.49
C HIS A 62 7.69 11.01 5.82
N PHE A 63 8.24 9.90 6.34
CA PHE A 63 7.84 9.24 7.57
C PHE A 63 8.95 9.33 8.64
N PRO A 64 9.11 10.49 9.30
CA PRO A 64 10.17 10.67 10.29
C PRO A 64 9.94 9.79 11.52
N GLU A 65 11.03 9.26 12.08
CA GLU A 65 11.02 8.24 13.15
C GLU A 65 10.42 8.72 14.48
N ASP A 66 10.35 10.05 14.69
CA ASP A 66 9.71 10.65 15.86
C ASP A 66 8.17 10.58 15.80
N LYS A 67 7.60 10.29 14.62
CA LYS A 67 6.15 10.24 14.37
C LYS A 67 5.67 8.91 13.82
N TYR A 68 6.53 8.17 13.13
CA TYR A 68 6.16 6.94 12.42
C TYR A 68 7.14 5.81 12.71
N TYR A 69 6.59 4.61 12.85
CA TYR A 69 7.38 3.38 12.94
C TYR A 69 7.35 2.66 11.59
N VAL A 70 8.53 2.47 10.98
CA VAL A 70 8.67 1.78 9.68
C VAL A 70 9.30 0.41 9.91
N ARG A 71 8.57 -0.66 9.57
CA ARG A 71 9.10 -2.03 9.54
C ARG A 71 9.23 -2.50 8.09
N ARG A 72 10.46 -2.70 7.62
CA ARG A 72 10.71 -3.34 6.31
C ARG A 72 10.59 -4.86 6.48
N THR A 73 9.72 -5.48 5.68
CA THR A 73 9.60 -6.95 5.57
C THR A 73 9.79 -7.32 4.10
N GLN A 74 10.52 -8.39 3.81
CA GLN A 74 10.81 -8.86 2.45
C GLN A 74 10.67 -10.39 2.38
N GLY A 75 10.42 -10.91 1.17
CA GLY A 75 10.47 -12.34 0.88
C GLY A 75 9.27 -13.14 1.38
N ALA A 76 9.50 -14.44 1.65
CA ALA A 76 8.47 -15.46 1.91
C ALA A 76 7.60 -15.25 3.15
N GLY A 77 7.80 -14.17 3.92
CA GLY A 77 6.99 -13.80 5.08
C GLY A 77 5.85 -12.83 4.79
N LEU A 78 5.69 -12.39 3.53
CA LEU A 78 4.58 -11.53 3.10
C LEU A 78 3.37 -12.40 2.71
N ASP A 79 2.20 -12.11 3.25
CA ASP A 79 0.94 -12.71 2.80
C ASP A 79 0.51 -12.06 1.48
N THR A 80 0.69 -12.78 0.37
CA THR A 80 0.30 -12.32 -0.96
C THR A 80 -1.13 -12.69 -1.34
N ALA A 81 -1.87 -13.42 -0.50
CA ALA A 81 -3.15 -14.01 -0.87
C ALA A 81 -4.19 -12.96 -1.30
N CYS A 82 -4.15 -11.76 -0.71
CA CYS A 82 -5.01 -10.65 -1.10
C CYS A 82 -4.66 -10.13 -2.50
N VAL A 83 -3.36 -9.92 -2.77
CA VAL A 83 -2.88 -9.48 -4.07
C VAL A 83 -3.15 -10.53 -5.14
N ASP A 84 -2.90 -11.81 -4.85
CA ASP A 84 -3.12 -12.92 -5.77
C ASP A 84 -4.61 -13.06 -6.14
N ARG A 85 -5.52 -12.85 -5.18
CA ARG A 85 -6.97 -12.80 -5.45
C ARG A 85 -7.31 -11.66 -6.40
N TRP A 86 -6.82 -10.45 -6.15
CA TRP A 86 -7.14 -9.29 -6.98
C TRP A 86 -6.52 -9.37 -8.37
N VAL A 87 -5.31 -9.91 -8.47
CA VAL A 87 -4.65 -10.23 -9.73
C VAL A 87 -5.51 -11.19 -10.56
N ALA A 88 -6.17 -12.16 -9.91
CA ALA A 88 -7.11 -13.04 -10.58
C ALA A 88 -8.39 -12.32 -11.01
N ASP A 89 -9.03 -11.56 -10.10
CA ASP A 89 -10.31 -10.89 -10.34
C ASP A 89 -10.21 -9.79 -11.42
N LEU A 90 -9.06 -9.11 -11.51
CA LEU A 90 -8.82 -8.02 -12.46
C LEU A 90 -8.13 -8.48 -13.76
N GLY A 91 -7.81 -9.77 -13.90
CA GLY A 91 -7.14 -10.30 -15.09
C GLY A 91 -5.69 -9.80 -15.28
N LEU A 92 -4.98 -9.53 -14.18
CA LEU A 92 -3.63 -8.93 -14.17
C LEU A 92 -2.49 -9.97 -14.02
N GLN A 93 -2.75 -11.26 -14.28
CA GLN A 93 -1.81 -12.34 -13.97
C GLN A 93 -0.45 -12.17 -14.68
N LEU A 94 -0.47 -11.70 -15.93
CA LEU A 94 0.73 -11.51 -16.73
C LEU A 94 1.58 -10.33 -16.20
N ASP A 95 0.93 -9.24 -15.79
CA ASP A 95 1.60 -8.07 -15.25
C ASP A 95 2.18 -8.35 -13.85
N TRP A 96 1.45 -9.11 -13.03
CA TRP A 96 1.94 -9.59 -11.73
C TRP A 96 3.15 -10.50 -11.87
N SER A 97 3.10 -11.46 -12.80
CA SER A 97 4.24 -12.35 -13.09
C SER A 97 5.47 -11.57 -13.56
N ARG A 98 5.28 -10.53 -14.38
CA ARG A 98 6.37 -9.66 -14.84
C ARG A 98 6.97 -8.84 -13.71
N ALA A 99 6.13 -8.30 -12.80
CA ALA A 99 6.59 -7.57 -11.63
C ALA A 99 7.48 -8.46 -10.72
N GLN A 100 7.03 -9.66 -10.40
CA GLN A 100 7.78 -10.63 -9.58
C GLN A 100 9.09 -11.07 -10.22
N MET A 101 9.14 -11.19 -11.54
CA MET A 101 10.36 -11.53 -12.27
C MET A 101 11.38 -10.39 -12.29
N LYS A 102 10.91 -9.13 -12.30
CA LYS A 102 11.77 -7.94 -12.25
C LYS A 102 12.45 -7.76 -10.88
N GLU A 103 11.74 -8.09 -9.80
CA GLU A 103 12.31 -8.05 -8.44
C GLU A 103 13.31 -9.17 -8.15
N ARG A 104 13.28 -10.27 -8.93
CA ARG A 104 14.21 -11.41 -8.79
C ARG A 104 15.50 -11.27 -9.60
N GLN A 105 15.66 -10.20 -10.39
CA GLN A 105 16.90 -9.93 -11.11
C GLN A 105 17.80 -8.99 -10.28
N PRO A 106 19.06 -9.37 -10.02
CA PRO A 106 19.99 -8.62 -9.17
C PRO A 106 20.44 -7.30 -9.78
#